data_AF-A0A951UU67-F1
#
_entry.id   AF-A0A951UU67-F1
#
_cell.length_a   1.000
_cell.length_b   1.000
_cell.length_c   1.000
_cell.angle_alpha   90.00
_cell.angle_beta   90.00
_cell.angle_gamma   90.00
#
_symmetry.space_group_name_H-M   'P 1'
#
loop_
_entity.id
_entity.type
_entity.pdbx_description
1 polymer ?
#
loop_
_entity_poly.entity_id
_entity_poly.type
_entity_poly.pdbx_seq_one_letter_code
_entity_poly.pdbx_strand_id
1 'polypeptide(L)'
;MKVLKTSLIALSSASLLFLGACSGGNQAANSESTTASSTTETAAKTETTAKDGEKHIEGDGHAHSKDGKDGHTGQVVQSGKYHLEFKPEIVKDSTHLDISVHGEQDKAVIDAKLTAQVQLPDGSNQTLQVPYNTEEKQYTAKLPVTATGDYKVVLQTDIKGEKFNGRFNFKR
;
A
#
# COMPACT_ATOMS: atom_id res chain seq x y z
N MET A 1 34.01 47.45 31.57
CA MET A 1 33.72 47.11 32.98
C MET A 1 32.22 47.19 33.22
N LYS A 2 31.71 46.31 34.09
CA LYS A 2 30.37 46.25 34.69
C LYS A 2 29.26 45.53 33.89
N VAL A 3 29.28 44.21 34.08
CA VAL A 3 28.12 43.33 34.25
C VAL A 3 27.13 43.87 35.30
N LEU A 4 25.86 43.44 35.26
CA LEU A 4 24.80 43.43 36.33
C LEU A 4 23.43 43.36 35.58
N LYS A 5 22.39 42.55 35.86
CA LYS A 5 22.02 41.57 36.90
C LYS A 5 21.02 40.59 36.28
N THR A 6 21.10 39.33 36.68
CA THR A 6 20.06 38.30 36.56
C THR A 6 18.79 38.70 37.30
N SER A 7 17.62 38.32 36.76
CA SER A 7 16.41 38.14 37.56
C SER A 7 15.79 36.79 37.20
N LEU A 8 15.88 35.88 38.16
CA LEU A 8 15.24 34.56 38.25
C LEU A 8 14.20 34.69 39.38
N ILE A 9 13.10 33.92 39.34
CA ILE A 9 11.98 33.74 40.31
C ILE A 9 10.65 33.83 39.50
N ALA A 10 9.65 32.94 39.56
CA ALA A 10 9.24 31.84 40.45
C ALA A 10 8.34 30.85 39.66
N LEU A 11 8.25 29.55 40.01
CA LEU A 11 7.14 28.90 40.78
C LEU A 11 5.74 29.25 40.25
N SER A 12 4.76 28.38 40.06
CA SER A 12 4.51 26.97 40.39
C SER A 12 3.03 26.75 40.07
N SER A 13 2.64 25.64 39.46
CA SER A 13 1.34 25.02 39.77
C SER A 13 1.27 23.63 39.17
N ALA A 14 1.00 22.69 40.06
CA ALA A 14 0.74 21.29 39.76
C ALA A 14 -0.73 21.08 39.37
N SER A 15 -0.99 19.87 38.83
CA SER A 15 -2.28 19.19 38.69
C SER A 15 -3.05 19.52 37.40
N LEU A 16 -3.60 18.57 36.64
CA LEU A 16 -4.40 17.42 37.08
C LEU A 16 -4.18 16.19 36.18
N LEU A 17 -3.97 15.03 36.81
CA LEU A 17 -4.14 13.72 36.19
C LEU A 17 -5.64 13.43 36.08
N PHE A 18 -6.20 13.38 34.87
CA PHE A 18 -7.52 12.82 34.64
C PHE A 18 -7.39 11.32 34.38
N LEU A 19 -7.68 10.50 35.39
CA LEU A 19 -7.95 9.07 35.23
C LEU A 19 -9.39 8.89 34.74
N GLY A 20 -9.56 8.75 33.43
CA GLY A 20 -10.81 8.28 32.82
C GLY A 20 -10.81 6.76 32.70
N ALA A 21 -11.28 6.07 33.74
CA ALA A 21 -11.62 4.65 33.66
C ALA A 21 -13.09 4.50 33.21
N CYS A 22 -13.32 4.23 31.92
CA CYS A 22 -14.58 3.66 31.46
C CYS A 22 -14.46 2.13 31.51
N SER A 23 -14.79 1.57 32.68
CA SER A 23 -15.23 0.18 32.82
C SER A 23 -16.75 0.18 32.73
N GLY A 24 -17.32 -0.62 31.83
CA GLY A 24 -18.74 -0.96 31.89
C GLY A 24 -19.40 -1.18 30.53
N GLY A 25 -19.76 -2.43 30.28
CA GLY A 25 -20.92 -2.74 29.43
C GLY A 25 -20.64 -3.53 28.16
N ASN A 26 -20.25 -4.79 28.30
CA ASN A 26 -20.45 -5.79 27.25
C ASN A 26 -21.97 -6.04 27.15
N GLN A 27 -22.66 -5.37 26.23
CA GLN A 27 -24.08 -5.64 25.94
C GLN A 27 -24.17 -6.33 24.59
N ALA A 28 -24.01 -7.66 24.62
CA ALA A 28 -24.53 -8.53 23.59
C ALA A 28 -26.01 -8.79 23.91
N ALA A 29 -26.89 -8.41 23.01
CA ALA A 29 -28.25 -8.93 22.96
C ALA A 29 -28.61 -9.13 21.49
N ASN A 30 -28.93 -10.39 21.18
CA ASN A 30 -29.42 -10.87 19.90
C ASN A 30 -30.56 -10.00 19.37
N SER A 31 -30.61 -9.86 18.05
CA SER A 31 -31.87 -9.68 17.33
C SER A 31 -31.90 -10.71 16.21
N GLU A 32 -32.68 -11.76 16.44
CA GLU A 32 -33.26 -12.55 15.37
C GLU A 32 -34.16 -11.64 14.54
N SER A 33 -34.04 -11.71 13.21
CA SER A 33 -35.21 -11.53 12.34
C SER A 33 -34.97 -12.14 10.96
N THR A 34 -35.79 -13.16 10.70
CA THR A 34 -36.47 -13.46 9.42
C THR A 34 -35.65 -13.87 8.20
N THR A 35 -35.66 -15.19 7.99
CA THR A 35 -35.76 -15.87 6.70
C THR A 35 -36.91 -15.29 5.85
N ALA A 36 -36.63 -14.95 4.60
CA ALA A 36 -37.63 -14.95 3.53
C ALA A 36 -36.99 -15.53 2.27
N SER A 37 -37.43 -16.73 1.94
CA SER A 37 -37.19 -17.42 0.67
C SER A 37 -38.15 -16.86 -0.37
N SER A 38 -37.66 -16.57 -1.58
CA SER A 38 -38.52 -16.40 -2.75
C SER A 38 -37.89 -17.09 -3.96
N THR A 39 -38.35 -18.31 -4.17
CA THR A 39 -38.26 -19.06 -5.42
C THR A 39 -39.19 -18.41 -6.44
N THR A 40 -38.72 -18.18 -7.67
CA THR A 40 -39.59 -18.23 -8.85
C THR A 40 -38.78 -18.68 -10.05
N GLU A 41 -39.06 -19.89 -10.49
CA GLU A 41 -38.71 -20.40 -11.82
C GLU A 41 -39.61 -19.72 -12.86
N THR A 42 -39.06 -19.42 -14.04
CA THR A 42 -39.80 -19.56 -15.31
C THR A 42 -38.79 -19.69 -16.44
N ALA A 43 -38.90 -20.80 -17.15
CA ALA A 43 -38.13 -21.16 -18.33
C ALA A 43 -38.61 -20.41 -19.58
N ALA A 44 -37.69 -20.07 -20.47
CA ALA A 44 -37.96 -19.98 -21.90
C ALA A 44 -36.69 -20.27 -22.71
N LYS A 45 -36.74 -21.38 -23.44
CA LYS A 45 -35.81 -21.81 -24.48
C LYS A 45 -35.95 -20.89 -25.70
N THR A 46 -34.85 -20.40 -26.27
CA THR A 46 -34.79 -20.05 -27.71
C THR A 46 -33.36 -20.24 -28.21
N GLU A 47 -33.20 -21.24 -29.08
CA GLU A 47 -32.05 -21.42 -29.96
C GLU A 47 -32.18 -20.42 -31.12
N THR A 48 -31.12 -19.67 -31.46
CA THR A 48 -30.98 -19.06 -32.80
C THR A 48 -29.51 -18.76 -33.11
N THR A 49 -28.95 -19.62 -33.96
CA THR A 49 -28.21 -19.32 -35.21
C THR A 49 -27.10 -18.25 -35.23
N ALA A 50 -25.90 -18.74 -35.56
CA ALA A 50 -24.78 -17.99 -36.09
C ALA A 50 -25.17 -17.14 -37.32
N LYS A 51 -24.72 -15.89 -37.35
CA LYS A 51 -24.57 -15.16 -38.61
C LYS A 51 -23.26 -14.38 -38.64
N ASP A 52 -22.54 -14.71 -39.69
CA ASP A 52 -21.32 -14.14 -40.22
C ASP A 52 -21.43 -12.62 -40.47
N GLY A 53 -20.30 -11.93 -40.31
CA GLY A 53 -19.99 -10.67 -40.99
C GLY A 53 -20.47 -9.36 -40.33
N GLU A 54 -19.60 -8.73 -39.54
CA GLU A 54 -19.38 -7.29 -39.70
C GLU A 54 -17.90 -6.96 -39.45
N LYS A 55 -17.29 -6.42 -40.50
CA LYS A 55 -15.87 -6.05 -40.57
C LYS A 55 -15.70 -4.67 -39.93
N HIS A 56 -15.31 -4.61 -38.66
CA HIS A 56 -14.80 -3.36 -38.08
C HIS A 56 -13.27 -3.34 -38.18
N ILE A 57 -12.81 -2.43 -39.02
CA ILE A 57 -11.41 -2.08 -39.27
C ILE A 57 -10.84 -1.36 -38.03
N GLU A 58 -9.67 -1.85 -37.63
CA GLU A 58 -8.53 -1.20 -36.97
C GLU A 58 -8.74 0.08 -36.14
N GLY A 59 -8.27 0.01 -34.88
CA GLY A 59 -7.71 1.19 -34.21
C GLY A 59 -8.32 1.52 -32.85
N ASP A 60 -8.11 0.66 -31.86
CA ASP A 60 -7.81 1.19 -30.52
C ASP A 60 -6.89 0.20 -29.79
N GLY A 61 -5.72 0.70 -29.42
CA GLY A 61 -4.67 -0.09 -28.79
C GLY A 61 -5.07 -0.41 -27.35
N HIS A 62 -4.95 -1.68 -26.97
CA HIS A 62 -4.23 -2.15 -25.79
C HIS A 62 -4.37 -3.68 -25.71
N ALA A 63 -3.86 -4.37 -26.74
CA ALA A 63 -3.57 -5.79 -26.64
C ALA A 63 -2.14 -5.95 -26.07
N HIS A 64 -2.04 -6.02 -24.74
CA HIS A 64 -0.85 -6.58 -24.09
C HIS A 64 -1.12 -8.04 -23.72
N SER A 65 -1.25 -8.88 -24.73
CA SER A 65 -0.93 -10.30 -24.59
C SER A 65 0.44 -10.51 -25.23
N LYS A 66 1.46 -10.63 -24.40
CA LYS A 66 2.72 -11.29 -24.78
C LYS A 66 3.05 -12.32 -23.72
N ASP A 67 3.17 -13.52 -24.22
CA ASP A 67 3.35 -14.78 -23.54
C ASP A 67 4.60 -14.85 -22.64
N GLY A 68 4.42 -15.49 -21.49
CA GLY A 68 5.34 -16.54 -21.05
C GLY A 68 6.66 -16.13 -20.39
N LYS A 69 6.61 -15.80 -19.10
CA LYS A 69 7.46 -16.31 -18.00
C LYS A 69 7.12 -15.52 -16.72
N ASP A 70 6.41 -16.17 -15.82
CA ASP A 70 6.20 -15.83 -14.41
C ASP A 70 5.86 -14.35 -14.13
N GLY A 71 4.59 -14.04 -14.40
CA GLY A 71 4.01 -12.72 -14.31
C GLY A 71 3.86 -12.22 -12.87
N HIS A 72 4.75 -11.31 -12.49
CA HIS A 72 4.48 -10.33 -11.45
C HIS A 72 4.48 -8.95 -12.10
N THR A 73 3.35 -8.57 -12.69
CA THR A 73 3.07 -7.15 -12.93
C THR A 73 3.11 -6.45 -11.57
N GLY A 74 3.88 -5.38 -11.44
CA GLY A 74 4.01 -4.67 -10.17
C GLY A 74 2.67 -4.21 -9.62
N GLN A 75 2.56 -4.11 -8.30
CA GLN A 75 1.39 -3.48 -7.68
C GLN A 75 1.52 -1.97 -7.78
N VAL A 76 0.49 -1.30 -8.28
CA VAL A 76 0.49 0.17 -8.42
C VAL A 76 -0.46 0.79 -7.41
N VAL A 77 0.01 1.83 -6.72
CA VAL A 77 -0.82 2.70 -5.87
C VAL A 77 -0.69 4.13 -6.36
N GLN A 78 -1.83 4.78 -6.62
CA GLN A 78 -1.89 6.18 -7.01
C GLN A 78 -2.23 7.08 -5.82
N SER A 79 -1.55 8.23 -5.72
CA SER A 79 -1.78 9.26 -4.72
C SER A 79 -1.66 10.63 -5.37
N GLY A 80 -2.80 11.24 -5.69
CA GLY A 80 -2.85 12.50 -6.43
C GLY A 80 -2.16 12.37 -7.79
N LYS A 81 -1.12 13.19 -8.01
CA LYS A 81 -0.31 13.19 -9.23
C LYS A 81 0.79 12.13 -9.27
N TYR A 82 1.00 11.42 -8.17
CA TYR A 82 2.04 10.41 -8.08
C TYR A 82 1.45 9.01 -8.20
N HIS A 83 2.23 8.09 -8.75
CA HIS A 83 2.00 6.67 -8.56
C HIS A 83 3.28 5.96 -8.14
N LEU A 84 3.10 4.93 -7.34
CA LEU A 84 4.14 4.04 -6.84
C LEU A 84 3.90 2.67 -7.45
N GLU A 85 4.89 2.12 -8.14
CA GLU A 85 4.90 0.71 -8.55
C GLU A 85 5.81 -0.07 -7.62
N PHE A 86 5.32 -1.17 -7.05
CA PHE A 86 6.06 -2.05 -6.15
C PHE A 86 6.20 -3.44 -6.77
N LYS A 87 7.44 -3.91 -6.88
CA LYS A 87 7.82 -5.22 -7.42
C LYS A 87 8.73 -5.94 -6.42
N PRO A 88 8.21 -6.87 -5.61
CA PRO A 88 9.06 -7.69 -4.75
C PRO A 88 9.75 -8.77 -5.58
N GLU A 89 11.07 -8.91 -5.44
CA GLU A 89 11.83 -10.02 -6.00
C GLU A 89 12.28 -10.96 -4.88
N ILE A 90 11.79 -12.19 -4.88
CA ILE A 90 12.11 -13.21 -3.87
C ILE A 90 13.38 -13.94 -4.30
N VAL A 91 14.43 -13.82 -3.48
CA VAL A 91 15.66 -14.61 -3.61
C VAL A 91 15.86 -15.49 -2.38
N LYS A 92 16.80 -16.45 -2.43
CA LYS A 92 16.94 -17.51 -1.41
C LYS A 92 16.90 -17.02 0.05
N ASP A 93 17.69 -15.99 0.37
CA ASP A 93 17.91 -15.54 1.75
C ASP A 93 17.38 -14.11 2.00
N SER A 94 16.63 -13.53 1.06
CA SER A 94 16.08 -12.17 1.17
C SER A 94 14.98 -11.90 0.15
N THR A 95 14.26 -10.80 0.31
CA THR A 95 13.40 -10.23 -0.73
C THR A 95 13.94 -8.84 -1.10
N HIS A 96 14.15 -8.57 -2.39
CA HIS A 96 14.40 -7.21 -2.86
C HIS A 96 13.07 -6.48 -2.99
N LEU A 97 13.03 -5.24 -2.48
CA LEU A 97 11.90 -4.35 -2.60
C LEU A 97 12.24 -3.35 -3.70
N ASP A 98 11.74 -3.58 -4.90
CA ASP A 98 11.94 -2.67 -6.02
C ASP A 98 10.74 -1.74 -6.16
N ILE A 99 11.01 -0.43 -6.13
CA ILE A 99 10.00 0.61 -6.22
C ILE A 99 10.35 1.58 -7.34
N SER A 100 9.36 1.84 -8.20
CA SER A 100 9.38 2.97 -9.13
C SER A 100 8.42 4.06 -8.65
N VAL A 101 8.83 5.32 -8.77
CA VAL A 101 8.02 6.48 -8.39
C VAL A 101 7.88 7.38 -9.61
N HIS A 102 6.64 7.67 -9.97
CA HIS A 102 6.32 8.52 -11.11
C HIS A 102 5.43 9.67 -10.67
N GLY A 103 5.62 10.84 -11.28
CA GLY A 103 4.81 12.03 -11.09
C GLY A 103 3.92 12.32 -12.31
N GLU A 104 3.65 13.61 -12.53
CA GLU A 104 2.85 14.04 -13.68
C GLU A 104 3.46 13.60 -15.01
N GLN A 105 2.57 13.25 -15.95
CA GLN A 105 2.96 12.77 -17.29
C GLN A 105 3.90 11.56 -17.23
N ASP A 106 3.78 10.73 -16.20
CA ASP A 106 4.57 9.51 -15.99
C ASP A 106 6.09 9.75 -15.85
N LYS A 107 6.48 10.96 -15.42
CA LYS A 107 7.90 11.30 -15.24
C LYS A 107 8.47 10.60 -14.01
N ALA A 108 9.57 9.90 -14.19
CA ALA A 108 10.33 9.31 -13.09
C ALA A 108 10.73 10.37 -12.06
N VAL A 109 10.48 10.08 -10.79
CA VAL A 109 10.90 10.86 -9.64
C VAL A 109 12.08 10.13 -9.00
N ILE A 110 13.24 10.76 -8.96
CA ILE A 110 14.50 10.13 -8.49
C ILE A 110 15.03 10.74 -7.19
N ASP A 111 14.36 11.80 -6.69
CA ASP A 111 14.72 12.56 -5.50
C ASP A 111 13.73 12.38 -4.32
N ALA A 112 12.83 11.39 -4.40
CA ALA A 112 11.97 10.99 -3.30
C ALA A 112 12.77 10.38 -2.13
N LYS A 113 12.27 10.58 -0.91
CA LYS A 113 12.72 9.86 0.29
C LYS A 113 11.70 8.77 0.60
N LEU A 114 12.15 7.52 0.60
CA LEU A 114 11.31 6.36 0.81
C LEU A 114 11.73 5.59 2.07
N THR A 115 10.76 5.26 2.90
CA THR A 115 10.93 4.34 4.03
C THR A 115 9.86 3.26 3.95
N ALA A 116 10.28 2.00 3.91
CA ALA A 116 9.38 0.85 3.96
C ALA A 116 9.22 0.36 5.39
N GLN A 117 7.99 0.31 5.89
CA GLN A 117 7.63 -0.46 7.09
C GLN A 117 7.01 -1.77 6.66
N VAL A 118 7.69 -2.88 6.95
CA VAL A 118 7.30 -4.22 6.55
C VAL A 118 6.84 -4.99 7.76
N GLN A 119 5.57 -5.39 7.78
CA GLN A 119 5.07 -6.39 8.72
C GLN A 119 5.34 -7.78 8.16
N LEU A 120 6.03 -8.59 8.95
CA LEU A 120 6.36 -9.98 8.67
C LEU A 120 5.15 -10.90 8.94
N PRO A 121 5.17 -12.15 8.47
CA PRO A 121 4.08 -13.11 8.70
C PRO A 121 3.79 -13.40 10.18
N ASP A 122 4.78 -13.24 11.06
CA ASP A 122 4.62 -13.38 12.51
C ASP A 122 4.04 -12.13 13.20
N GLY A 123 3.76 -11.07 12.42
CA GLY A 123 3.24 -9.79 12.89
C GLY A 123 4.30 -8.79 13.35
N SER A 124 5.57 -9.19 13.43
CA SER A 124 6.68 -8.28 13.76
C SER A 124 6.91 -7.26 12.63
N ASN A 125 7.50 -6.11 12.95
CA ASN A 125 7.75 -5.05 11.98
C ASN A 125 9.26 -4.83 11.78
N GLN A 126 9.65 -4.59 10.53
CA GLN A 126 10.97 -4.09 10.14
C GLN A 126 10.84 -2.77 9.40
N THR A 127 11.78 -1.85 9.64
CA THR A 127 11.84 -0.56 8.96
C THR A 127 13.10 -0.52 8.10
N LEU A 128 12.93 -0.24 6.81
CA LEU A 128 14.01 -0.17 5.83
C LEU A 128 14.02 1.21 5.18
N GLN A 129 15.20 1.81 5.07
CA GLN A 129 15.39 2.92 4.12
C GLN A 129 15.47 2.34 2.71
N VAL A 130 14.84 3.01 1.75
CA VAL A 130 14.81 2.57 0.35
C VAL A 130 15.47 3.66 -0.49
N PRO A 131 16.82 3.67 -0.61
CA PRO A 131 17.53 4.67 -1.40
C PRO A 131 17.28 4.47 -2.90
N TYR A 132 17.45 5.55 -3.67
CA TYR A 132 17.49 5.46 -5.13
C TYR A 132 18.81 4.83 -5.57
N ASN A 133 18.74 3.74 -6.33
CA ASN A 133 19.88 3.12 -6.98
C ASN A 133 20.06 3.75 -8.38
N THR A 134 21.18 4.45 -8.59
CA THR A 134 21.47 5.12 -9.87
C THR A 134 21.78 4.17 -11.02
N GLU A 135 22.33 2.99 -10.72
CA GLU A 135 22.66 1.98 -11.72
C GLU A 135 21.41 1.27 -12.22
N GLU A 136 20.54 0.87 -11.30
CA GLU A 136 19.28 0.18 -11.60
C GLU A 136 18.15 1.13 -11.99
N LYS A 137 18.32 2.44 -11.75
CA LYS A 137 17.32 3.51 -12.01
C LYS A 137 15.99 3.29 -11.31
N GLN A 138 16.03 2.72 -10.11
CA GLN A 138 14.87 2.44 -9.27
C GLN A 138 15.26 2.56 -7.80
N TYR A 139 14.27 2.65 -6.92
CA TYR A 139 14.51 2.57 -5.48
C TYR A 139 14.57 1.13 -5.04
N THR A 140 15.62 0.75 -4.32
CA THR A 140 15.78 -0.64 -3.87
C THR A 140 16.14 -0.74 -2.41
N ALA A 141 15.63 -1.79 -1.77
CA ALA A 141 16.04 -2.19 -0.43
C ALA A 141 16.03 -3.72 -0.31
N LYS A 142 16.95 -4.24 0.50
CA LYS A 142 17.03 -5.66 0.81
C LYS A 142 16.37 -5.95 2.15
N LEU A 143 15.33 -6.79 2.14
CA LEU A 143 14.70 -7.34 3.34
C LEU A 143 15.29 -8.73 3.65
N PRO A 144 16.12 -8.90 4.70
CA PRO A 144 16.82 -10.15 4.98
C PRO A 144 15.91 -11.14 5.74
N VAL A 145 14.95 -11.73 5.03
CA VAL A 145 13.96 -12.66 5.59
C VAL A 145 13.84 -13.93 4.75
N THR A 146 13.49 -15.03 5.43
CA THR A 146 13.25 -16.34 4.79
C THR A 146 11.86 -16.90 5.11
N ALA A 147 11.15 -16.36 6.11
CA ALA A 147 9.85 -16.84 6.52
C ALA A 147 8.84 -16.77 5.36
N THR A 148 8.12 -17.84 5.11
CA THR A 148 7.04 -17.87 4.12
C THR A 148 5.77 -17.28 4.71
N GLY A 149 4.90 -16.75 3.85
CA GLY A 149 3.62 -16.17 4.27
C GLY A 149 3.39 -14.76 3.75
N ASP A 150 2.37 -14.10 4.30
CA ASP A 150 1.94 -12.78 3.85
C ASP A 150 2.71 -11.66 4.56
N TYR A 151 3.30 -10.79 3.76
CA TYR A 151 3.98 -9.58 4.18
C TYR A 151 3.11 -8.37 3.84
N LYS A 152 3.05 -7.39 4.75
CA LYS A 152 2.38 -6.10 4.48
C LYS A 152 3.42 -5.01 4.46
N VAL A 153 3.37 -4.14 3.46
CA VAL A 153 4.32 -3.04 3.29
C VAL A 153 3.57 -1.72 3.33
N VAL A 154 3.99 -0.83 4.22
CA VAL A 154 3.64 0.60 4.15
C VAL A 154 4.86 1.34 3.66
N LEU A 155 4.78 1.86 2.43
CA LEU A 155 5.82 2.70 1.86
C LEU A 155 5.50 4.16 2.18
N GLN A 156 6.28 4.75 3.07
CA GLN A 156 6.20 6.17 3.40
C GLN A 156 7.04 6.95 2.40
N THR A 157 6.40 7.87 1.69
CA THR A 157 6.99 8.64 0.61
C THR A 157 6.97 10.12 0.95
N ASP A 158 8.12 10.78 0.80
CA ASP A 158 8.26 12.24 0.87
C ASP A 158 8.92 12.73 -0.43
N ILE A 159 8.18 13.51 -1.20
CA ILE A 159 8.66 14.15 -2.42
C ILE A 159 8.60 15.66 -2.19
N LYS A 160 9.77 16.27 -1.91
CA LYS A 160 9.90 17.71 -1.68
C LYS A 160 8.97 18.25 -0.58
N GLY A 161 8.71 17.45 0.46
CA GLY A 161 7.85 17.79 1.59
C GLY A 161 6.40 17.32 1.43
N GLU A 162 5.97 16.89 0.24
CA GLU A 162 4.66 16.26 0.03
C GLU A 162 4.73 14.80 0.46
N LYS A 163 3.93 14.45 1.47
CA LYS A 163 3.98 13.13 2.13
C LYS A 163 2.73 12.32 1.84
N PHE A 164 2.92 11.06 1.47
CA PHE A 164 1.84 10.10 1.30
C PHE A 164 2.35 8.68 1.56
N ASN A 165 1.41 7.74 1.74
CA ASN A 165 1.74 6.35 2.00
C ASN A 165 1.17 5.44 0.91
N GLY A 166 2.03 4.63 0.30
CA GLY A 166 1.65 3.44 -0.45
C GLY A 166 1.42 2.26 0.49
N ARG A 167 0.44 1.41 0.19
CA ARG A 167 0.19 0.18 0.94
C ARG A 167 0.17 -0.99 -0.03
N PHE A 168 1.04 -1.96 0.22
CA PHE A 168 1.23 -3.14 -0.62
C PHE A 168 1.22 -4.40 0.25
N ASN A 169 1.09 -5.54 -0.41
CA ASN A 169 1.29 -6.84 0.22
C ASN A 169 2.04 -7.76 -0.73
N PHE A 170 2.76 -8.74 -0.21
CA PHE A 170 3.30 -9.80 -1.06
C PHE A 170 3.37 -11.10 -0.27
N LYS A 171 3.36 -12.22 -0.97
CA LYS A 171 3.58 -13.54 -0.38
C LYS A 171 4.99 -13.99 -0.71
N ARG A 172 5.72 -14.44 0.31
CA ARG A 172 6.98 -15.19 0.14
C ARG A 172 6.73 -16.68 0.32
#